data_AF-A0A8T7I1T5-F1
#
_entry.id   AF-A0A8T7I1T5-F1
#
_cell.length_a   1.000
_cell.length_b   1.000
_cell.length_c   1.000
_cell.angle_alpha   90.00
_cell.angle_beta   90.00
_cell.angle_gamma   90.00
#
_symmetry.space_group_name_H-M   'P 1'
#
loop_
_entity.id
_entity.type
_entity.pdbx_description
1 polymer ?
#
loop_
_entity_poly.entity_id
_entity_poly.type
_entity_poly.pdbx_seq_one_letter_code
_entity_poly.pdbx_strand_id
1 'polypeptide(L)'
;MKVWLSVLLIGWLLVGCKDKVGGPCEYQTFSQPVVVGERKEAMVELIAGDEVYTVPASRIEFKVNRGQSVLLVFERITKGTCTPFNIIAVKPLP
;
A
#
# COMPACT_ATOMS: atom_id res chain seq x y z
N MET A 1 -24.30 -63.97 6.49
CA MET A 1 -22.87 -63.91 6.10
C MET A 1 -22.47 -62.44 5.97
N LYS A 2 -21.40 -62.04 6.69
CA LYS A 2 -20.52 -60.86 6.49
C LYS A 2 -21.23 -59.50 6.33
N VAL A 3 -21.59 -58.79 7.39
CA VAL A 3 -20.71 -57.85 8.15
C VAL A 3 -19.58 -57.29 7.29
N TRP A 4 -19.78 -56.12 6.70
CA TRP A 4 -18.70 -55.27 6.20
C TRP A 4 -18.62 -54.03 7.08
N LEU A 5 -17.87 -54.22 8.16
CA LEU A 5 -17.47 -53.28 9.19
C LEU A 5 -16.09 -52.73 8.77
N SER A 6 -16.05 -51.84 7.78
CA SER A 6 -14.85 -51.14 7.29
C SER A 6 -15.39 -50.05 6.35
N VAL A 7 -15.42 -48.78 6.70
CA VAL A 7 -14.28 -47.86 6.56
C VAL A 7 -14.50 -46.70 7.54
N LEU A 8 -13.92 -46.83 8.73
CA LEU A 8 -13.94 -45.84 9.80
C LEU A 8 -12.52 -45.30 9.94
N LEU A 9 -11.98 -44.67 8.89
CA LEU A 9 -10.58 -44.23 8.85
C LEU A 9 -10.22 -43.30 7.69
N ILE A 10 -11.10 -42.38 7.28
CA ILE A 10 -10.72 -41.33 6.32
C ILE A 10 -11.42 -40.04 6.75
N GLY A 11 -10.65 -39.09 7.31
CA GLY A 11 -11.18 -37.77 7.61
C GLY A 11 -10.38 -36.92 8.58
N TRP A 12 -9.30 -37.43 9.18
CA TRP A 12 -8.34 -36.64 9.97
C TRP A 12 -7.33 -35.86 9.11
N LEU A 13 -7.75 -35.35 7.94
CA LEU A 13 -6.91 -34.52 7.06
C LEU A 13 -7.40 -33.07 6.93
N LEU A 14 -8.42 -32.66 7.70
CA LEU A 14 -8.94 -31.29 7.67
C LEU A 14 -8.26 -30.33 8.66
N VAL A 15 -7.20 -30.74 9.36
CA VAL A 15 -6.35 -29.81 10.13
C VAL A 15 -5.32 -29.20 9.18
N GLY A 16 -5.83 -28.48 8.20
CA GLY A 16 -5.07 -27.70 7.24
C GLY A 16 -5.38 -26.22 7.42
N CYS A 17 -5.38 -25.70 8.65
CA CYS A 17 -5.23 -24.27 8.89
C CYS A 17 -3.81 -23.87 8.47
N LYS A 18 -3.62 -23.75 7.15
CA LYS A 18 -2.44 -23.15 6.56
C LYS A 18 -2.86 -21.72 6.27
N ASP A 19 -2.86 -20.89 7.31
CA ASP A 19 -3.01 -19.45 7.16
C ASP A 19 -1.85 -18.96 6.27
N LYS A 20 -2.07 -19.00 4.96
CA LYS A 20 -1.30 -18.21 4.01
C LYS A 20 -1.72 -16.77 4.26
N VAL A 21 -1.08 -16.14 5.24
CA VAL A 21 -1.10 -14.68 5.35
C VAL A 21 -0.36 -14.13 4.13
N GLY A 22 -1.13 -13.64 3.16
CA GLY A 22 -0.64 -13.15 1.88
C GLY A 22 -1.39 -13.74 0.68
N GLY A 23 -2.65 -13.31 0.50
CA GLY A 23 -3.32 -13.40 -0.80
C GLY A 23 -2.75 -12.38 -1.80
N PRO A 24 -3.06 -12.48 -3.10
CA PRO A 24 -2.61 -11.50 -4.08
C PRO A 24 -3.12 -10.11 -3.69
N CYS A 25 -2.20 -9.15 -3.65
CA CYS A 25 -2.53 -7.75 -3.36
C CYS A 25 -2.81 -7.02 -4.66
N GLU A 26 -3.91 -6.28 -4.68
CA GLU A 26 -4.27 -5.41 -5.81
C GLU A 26 -3.99 -3.97 -5.40
N TYR A 27 -3.17 -3.29 -6.20
CA TYR A 27 -2.85 -1.88 -6.04
C TYR A 27 -3.49 -1.08 -7.16
N GLN A 28 -3.96 0.12 -6.82
CA GLN A 28 -4.38 1.10 -7.80
C GLN A 28 -3.56 2.37 -7.65
N THR A 29 -3.19 2.95 -8.78
CA THR A 29 -2.48 4.23 -8.84
C THR A 29 -3.46 5.38 -8.76
N PHE A 30 -3.19 6.30 -7.84
CA PHE A 30 -3.93 7.53 -7.66
C PHE A 30 -2.99 8.72 -7.84
N SER A 31 -3.58 9.86 -8.21
CA SER A 31 -2.89 11.13 -8.26
C SER A 31 -3.74 12.19 -7.59
N GLN A 32 -3.17 12.97 -6.68
CA GLN A 32 -3.88 14.07 -6.03
C GLN A 32 -3.02 15.33 -5.91
N PRO A 33 -3.62 16.52 -5.98
CA PRO A 33 -2.91 17.76 -5.69
C PRO A 33 -2.55 17.82 -4.21
N VAL A 34 -1.32 18.24 -3.91
CA VAL A 34 -0.81 18.44 -2.56
C VAL A 34 -0.01 19.73 -2.48
N VAL A 35 0.09 20.32 -1.30
CA VAL A 35 0.87 21.53 -1.06
C VAL A 35 2.19 21.17 -0.38
N VAL A 36 3.29 21.71 -0.89
CA VAL A 36 4.63 21.52 -0.29
C VAL A 36 4.68 22.24 1.05
N GLY A 37 4.85 21.46 2.12
CA GLY A 37 4.97 21.93 3.50
C GLY A 37 6.40 22.26 3.89
N GLU A 38 6.80 21.82 5.07
CA GLU A 38 8.14 22.05 5.58
C GLU A 38 9.17 21.10 4.95
N ARG A 39 10.39 21.60 4.79
CA ARG A 39 11.55 20.78 4.44
C ARG A 39 12.38 20.59 5.68
N LYS A 40 12.50 19.34 6.14
CA LYS A 40 13.30 18.94 7.30
C LYS A 40 14.38 18.00 6.83
N GLU A 41 15.63 18.48 6.86
CA GLU A 41 16.80 17.71 6.42
C GLU A 41 16.64 17.17 4.98
N ALA A 42 16.64 15.85 4.82
CA ALA A 42 16.49 15.12 3.57
C ALA A 42 15.03 14.76 3.24
N MET A 43 14.06 15.27 4.01
CA MET A 43 12.63 15.00 3.83
C MET A 43 11.85 16.28 3.51
N VAL A 44 10.77 16.13 2.76
CA VAL A 44 9.81 17.18 2.41
C VAL A 44 8.42 16.72 2.82
N GLU A 45 7.70 17.57 3.53
CA GLU A 45 6.29 17.35 3.85
C GLU A 45 5.42 17.79 2.67
N LEU A 46 4.39 17.01 2.37
CA LEU A 46 3.37 17.32 1.38
C LEU A 46 2.00 17.20 2.07
N ILE A 47 1.18 18.23 1.95
CA ILE A 47 -0.05 18.39 2.73
C ILE A 47 -1.26 18.30 1.80
N ALA A 48 -2.23 17.46 2.16
CA ALA A 48 -3.50 17.28 1.44
C ALA A 48 -4.67 17.29 2.44
N GLY A 49 -5.24 18.47 2.71
CA GLY A 49 -6.23 18.62 3.79
C GLY A 49 -5.60 18.30 5.14
N ASP A 50 -6.14 17.30 5.84
CA ASP A 50 -5.63 16.83 7.14
C ASP A 50 -4.52 15.77 7.01
N GLU A 51 -4.22 15.31 5.80
CA GLU A 51 -3.19 14.30 5.55
C GLU A 51 -1.82 14.95 5.33
N VAL A 52 -0.79 14.42 5.99
CA VAL A 52 0.61 14.83 5.82
C VAL A 52 1.42 13.64 5.32
N TYR A 53 2.01 13.81 4.14
CA TYR A 53 2.90 12.84 3.50
C TYR A 53 4.34 13.31 3.66
N THR A 54 5.22 12.44 4.15
CA THR A 54 6.65 12.76 4.24
C THR A 54 7.40 12.01 3.15
N VAL A 55 8.00 12.73 2.21
CA VAL A 55 8.76 12.16 1.10
C VAL A 55 10.24 12.49 1.20
N PRO A 56 11.15 11.57 0.85
CA PRO A 56 12.55 11.92 0.67
C PRO A 56 12.68 12.97 -0.42
N ALA A 57 13.45 14.02 -0.16
CA ALA A 57 13.74 15.08 -1.12
C ALA A 57 14.38 14.53 -2.41
N SER A 58 15.07 13.38 -2.33
CA SER A 58 15.64 12.67 -3.47
C SER A 58 14.61 12.10 -4.45
N ARG A 59 13.34 11.93 -4.04
CA ARG A 59 12.24 11.52 -4.91
C ARG A 59 11.57 12.69 -5.66
N ILE A 60 12.00 13.92 -5.39
CA ILE A 60 11.50 15.12 -6.07
C ILE A 60 12.58 15.57 -7.04
N GLU A 61 12.41 15.24 -8.32
CA GLU A 61 13.40 15.48 -9.38
C GLU A 61 13.45 16.95 -9.87
N PHE A 62 12.72 17.84 -9.20
CA PHE A 62 12.61 19.25 -9.56
C PHE A 62 12.61 20.13 -8.32
N LYS A 63 12.91 21.42 -8.49
CA LYS A 63 12.92 22.38 -7.39
C LYS A 63 11.49 22.69 -6.96
N VAL A 64 11.20 22.48 -5.68
CA VAL A 64 9.93 22.84 -5.03
C VAL A 64 10.15 23.90 -3.95
N ASN A 65 9.21 24.82 -3.82
CA ASN A 65 9.18 25.81 -2.74
C ASN A 65 8.03 25.51 -1.77
N ARG A 66 8.17 25.90 -0.49
CA ARG A 66 7.08 25.83 0.50
C ARG A 66 5.87 26.61 -0.02
N GLY A 67 4.68 26.04 0.15
CA GLY A 67 3.41 26.58 -0.32
C GLY A 67 3.09 26.28 -1.80
N GLN A 68 4.03 25.69 -2.55
CA GLN A 68 3.79 25.32 -3.94
C GLN A 68 2.89 24.09 -4.02
N SER A 69 1.91 24.12 -4.93
CA SER A 69 1.10 22.95 -5.24
C SER A 69 1.83 22.03 -6.23
N VAL A 70 1.84 20.72 -5.94
CA VAL A 70 2.42 19.66 -6.77
C VAL A 70 1.44 18.48 -6.86
N LEU A 71 1.67 17.57 -7.78
CA LEU A 71 0.89 16.35 -7.93
C LEU A 71 1.61 15.19 -7.24
N LEU A 72 0.98 14.60 -6.22
CA LEU A 72 1.46 13.37 -5.58
C LEU A 72 0.88 12.17 -6.31
N VAL A 73 1.73 11.26 -6.76
CA VAL A 73 1.35 9.99 -7.38
C VAL A 73 1.70 8.85 -6.43
N PHE A 74 0.69 8.06 -6.06
CA PHE A 74 0.85 6.98 -5.08
C PHE A 74 0.02 5.76 -5.46
N GLU A 75 0.43 4.60 -4.95
CA GLU A 75 -0.34 3.36 -5.00
C GLU A 75 -1.00 3.14 -3.65
N ARG A 76 -2.27 2.75 -3.69
CA ARG A 76 -3.01 2.30 -2.50
C ARG A 76 -3.52 0.89 -2.74
N ILE A 77 -3.46 0.06 -1.71
CA ILE A 77 -4.03 -1.28 -1.77
C ILE A 77 -5.57 -1.19 -1.83
N THR A 78 -6.18 -1.91 -2.76
CA THR A 78 -7.64 -2.05 -2.84
C THR A 78 -8.13 -3.42 -2.37
N LYS A 79 -7.23 -4.42 -2.32
CA LYS A 79 -7.52 -5.78 -1.86
C LYS A 79 -6.26 -6.47 -1.35
N GLY A 80 -6.39 -7.25 -0.28
CA GLY A 80 -5.27 -7.96 0.37
C GLY A 80 -4.84 -7.29 1.68
N THR A 81 -3.68 -7.71 2.22
CA THR A 81 -3.14 -7.23 3.51
C THR A 81 -1.70 -6.70 3.40
N CYS A 82 -1.27 -6.31 2.20
CA CYS A 82 0.06 -5.72 1.96
C CYS A 82 0.16 -4.27 2.46
N THR A 83 1.35 -3.67 2.31
CA THR A 83 1.60 -2.24 2.61
C THR A 83 0.51 -1.38 1.99
N PRO A 84 -0.26 -0.62 2.79
CA PRO A 84 -1.47 0.02 2.29
C PRO A 84 -1.19 1.18 1.34
N PHE A 85 0.04 1.71 1.35
CA PHE A 85 0.38 2.94 0.67
C PHE A 85 1.85 2.97 0.21
N ASN A 86 2.09 3.38 -1.03
CA ASN A 86 3.42 3.54 -1.61
C ASN A 86 3.48 4.80 -2.48
N ILE A 87 4.39 5.73 -2.18
CA ILE A 87 4.56 6.95 -2.99
C ILE A 87 5.43 6.63 -4.21
N ILE A 88 4.88 6.79 -5.41
CA ILE A 88 5.62 6.52 -6.65
C ILE A 88 6.44 7.75 -7.04
N ALA A 89 5.80 8.92 -7.12
CA ALA A 89 6.42 10.11 -7.66
C ALA A 89 5.75 11.39 -7.15
N VAL A 90 6.50 12.48 -7.21
CA VAL A 90 5.99 13.84 -7.09
C VAL A 90 6.21 14.50 -8.44
N LYS A 91 5.20 15.19 -8.98
CA LYS A 91 5.26 15.84 -10.30
C LYS A 91 4.82 17.31 -10.20
N PRO A 92 5.30 18.20 -11.07
CA PRO A 92 4.71 19.53 -11.18
C PRO A 92 3.24 19.42 -11.60
N LEU A 93 2.40 20.31 -11.11
CA LEU A 93 1.04 20.45 -11.64
C LEU A 93 1.11 21.08 -13.05
N PRO A 94 0.25 20.63 -13.98
CA PRO A 94 0.15 21.20 -15.32
C PRO A 94 -0.39 22.63 -15.31
#